data_AF-A0A1C9I3W4-F1
#
_entry.id   AF-A0A1C9I3W4-F1
#
_cell.length_a   1.000
_cell.length_b   1.000
_cell.length_c   1.000
_cell.angle_alpha   90.00
_cell.angle_beta   90.00
_cell.angle_gamma   90.00
#
_symmetry.space_group_name_H-M   'P 1'
#
loop_
_entity.id
_entity.type
_entity.pdbx_description
1 polymer ?
#
loop_
_entity_poly.entity_id
_entity_poly.type
_entity_poly.pdbx_seq_one_letter_code
_entity_poly.pdbx_strand_id
1 'polypeptide(L)'
;MTASTIVVRPAPGRKSRAIVRLGAITVPAAIGRSGRTVMKREGDGATPIASMRLISGFRRGERNGRLVTPLSIRRIRPDMLWCDQSGNAS
;
A
#
# COMPACT_ATOMS: atom_id res chain seq x y z
N MET A 1 -1.03 -16.95 17.41
CA MET A 1 -0.11 -15.80 17.17
C MET A 1 -0.77 -14.84 16.20
N THR A 2 -0.99 -13.57 16.59
CA THR A 2 -1.49 -12.53 15.68
C THR A 2 -0.35 -12.02 14.81
N ALA A 3 -0.49 -12.10 13.49
CA ALA A 3 0.51 -11.55 12.58
C ALA A 3 0.49 -10.02 12.64
N SER A 4 1.64 -9.41 12.96
CA SER A 4 1.78 -7.95 13.11
C SER A 4 2.57 -7.29 11.98
N THR A 5 3.16 -8.09 11.07
CA THR A 5 4.07 -7.60 10.03
C THR A 5 3.52 -7.93 8.65
N ILE A 6 3.37 -6.89 7.82
CA ILE A 6 3.14 -7.04 6.39
C ILE A 6 4.50 -7.17 5.70
N VAL A 7 4.70 -8.26 4.97
CA VAL A 7 5.92 -8.49 4.19
C VAL A 7 5.61 -8.34 2.72
N VAL A 8 6.36 -7.47 2.03
CA VAL A 8 6.25 -7.26 0.58
C VAL A 8 7.52 -7.76 -0.08
N ARG A 9 7.40 -8.76 -0.96
CA ARG A 9 8.52 -9.32 -1.73
C ARG A 9 8.27 -9.15 -3.23
N PRO A 10 9.30 -8.96 -4.07
CA PRO A 10 9.12 -8.88 -5.51
C PRO A 10 8.62 -10.23 -6.02
N ALA A 11 7.68 -10.21 -6.95
CA ALA A 11 7.30 -11.40 -7.68
C ALA A 11 8.34 -11.65 -8.79
N PRO A 12 8.57 -12.91 -9.20
CA PRO A 12 9.45 -13.20 -10.32
C PRO A 12 8.92 -12.61 -11.64
N GLY A 13 9.83 -12.33 -12.57
CA GLY A 13 9.52 -11.88 -13.93
C GLY A 13 9.28 -10.37 -14.07
N ARG A 14 8.18 -9.84 -13.51
CA ARG A 14 7.81 -8.42 -13.72
C ARG A 14 8.21 -7.55 -12.53
N LYS A 15 9.12 -6.59 -12.75
CA LYS A 15 9.61 -5.69 -11.69
C LYS A 15 8.53 -4.87 -10.96
N SER A 16 7.39 -4.62 -11.60
CA SER A 16 6.23 -3.90 -11.02
C SER A 16 5.24 -4.81 -10.27
N ARG A 17 5.59 -6.09 -10.06
CA ARG A 17 4.77 -7.07 -9.34
C ARG A 17 5.44 -7.50 -8.04
N ALA A 18 4.60 -7.76 -7.05
CA ALA A 18 5.00 -8.20 -5.73
C ALA A 18 4.05 -9.27 -5.18
N ILE A 19 4.49 -9.91 -4.11
CA ILE A 19 3.69 -10.79 -3.26
C ILE A 19 3.64 -10.13 -1.87
N VAL A 20 2.44 -9.89 -1.37
CA VAL A 20 2.18 -9.35 -0.03
C VAL A 20 1.74 -10.48 0.88
N ARG A 21 2.34 -10.55 2.07
CA ARG A 21 2.01 -11.57 3.09
C ARG A 21 1.72 -10.94 4.44
N LEU A 22 0.65 -11.41 5.09
CA LEU A 22 0.31 -11.12 6.48
C LEU A 22 -0.21 -12.40 7.14
N GLY A 23 0.61 -13.03 7.99
CA GLY A 23 0.30 -14.34 8.56
C GLY A 23 0.08 -15.39 7.47
N ALA A 24 -1.06 -16.07 7.49
CA ALA A 24 -1.45 -17.06 6.47
C ALA A 24 -1.95 -16.43 5.16
N ILE A 25 -2.26 -15.13 5.14
CA ILE A 25 -2.77 -14.46 3.92
C ILE A 25 -1.58 -14.12 3.02
N THR A 26 -1.61 -14.60 1.78
CA THR A 26 -0.65 -14.27 0.74
C THR A 26 -1.40 -13.88 -0.53
N VAL A 27 -1.14 -12.68 -1.05
CA VAL A 27 -1.86 -12.13 -2.21
C VAL A 27 -0.89 -11.47 -3.20
N PRO A 28 -1.18 -11.48 -4.51
CA PRO A 28 -0.43 -10.70 -5.48
C PRO A 28 -0.66 -9.20 -5.27
N ALA A 29 0.35 -8.39 -5.57
CA ALA A 29 0.29 -6.94 -5.47
C ALA A 29 1.01 -6.26 -6.64
N ALA A 30 0.63 -5.01 -6.89
CA ALA A 30 1.41 -4.10 -7.72
C ALA A 30 2.35 -3.30 -6.81
N ILE A 31 3.54 -3.00 -7.33
CA ILE A 31 4.50 -2.05 -6.77
C ILE A 31 4.86 -1.05 -7.86
N GLY A 32 5.68 -0.05 -7.51
CA GLY A 32 6.08 1.01 -8.42
C GLY A 32 6.52 0.49 -9.78
N ARG A 33 6.14 1.19 -10.85
CA ARG A 33 6.50 0.86 -12.25
C ARG A 33 8.00 0.64 -12.47
N SER A 34 8.83 1.33 -11.72
CA SER A 34 10.30 1.23 -11.76
C SER A 34 10.86 0.11 -10.88
N GLY A 35 10.01 -0.61 -10.15
CA GLY A 35 10.39 -1.69 -9.26
C GLY A 35 10.64 -1.22 -7.83
N ARG A 36 11.76 -1.66 -7.23
CA ARG A 36 12.12 -1.37 -5.84
C ARG A 36 13.47 -0.67 -5.76
N THR A 37 13.65 0.24 -4.81
CA THR A 37 14.92 0.94 -4.60
C THR A 37 15.18 1.23 -3.12
N VAL A 38 16.45 1.23 -2.71
CA VAL A 38 16.88 1.78 -1.41
C VAL A 38 17.03 3.31 -1.47
N MET A 39 17.23 3.87 -2.67
CA MET A 39 17.41 5.31 -2.91
C MET A 39 16.14 5.94 -3.50
N LYS A 40 15.01 5.84 -2.78
CA LYS A 40 13.70 6.34 -3.23
C LYS A 40 13.71 7.87 -3.35
N ARG A 41 13.18 8.40 -4.46
CA ARG A 41 12.97 9.84 -4.70
C ARG A 41 11.55 10.12 -5.16
N GLU A 42 11.04 11.33 -4.99
CA GLU A 42 9.73 11.70 -5.54
C GLU A 42 9.73 11.56 -7.07
N GLY A 43 8.63 11.06 -7.65
CA GLY A 43 8.48 10.86 -9.10
C GLY A 43 9.22 9.67 -9.73
N ASP A 44 10.13 8.98 -9.02
CA ASP A 44 10.92 7.87 -9.58
C ASP A 44 10.08 6.61 -9.94
N GLY A 45 8.84 6.55 -9.48
CA GLY A 45 7.93 5.44 -9.70
C GLY A 45 8.40 4.12 -9.07
N ALA A 46 9.28 4.13 -8.08
CA ALA A 46 9.76 2.94 -7.38
C ALA A 46 9.10 2.78 -5.99
N THR A 47 8.99 1.55 -5.51
CA THR A 47 8.60 1.25 -4.12
C THR A 47 9.86 1.19 -3.23
N PRO A 48 9.89 1.87 -2.07
CA PRO A 48 11.07 1.84 -1.20
C PRO A 48 11.34 0.44 -0.64
N ILE A 49 12.62 0.09 -0.52
CA ILE A 49 13.09 -1.07 0.24
C ILE A 49 13.37 -0.57 1.66
N ALA A 50 12.38 -0.71 2.54
CA ALA A 50 12.48 -0.24 3.91
C ALA A 50 11.57 -1.05 4.86
N SER A 51 11.90 -1.02 6.14
CA SER A 51 10.99 -1.40 7.22
C SER A 51 10.21 -0.16 7.64
N MET A 52 8.88 -0.23 7.59
CA MET A 52 8.01 0.93 7.83
C MET A 52 6.91 0.58 8.82
N ARG A 53 6.61 1.51 9.75
CA ARG A 53 5.50 1.37 10.69
C ARG A 53 4.19 1.79 10.00
N LEU A 54 3.16 0.96 10.13
CA LEU A 54 1.79 1.35 9.79
C LEU A 54 1.28 2.35 10.84
N ILE A 55 0.88 3.54 10.39
CA ILE A 55 0.45 4.63 11.28
C ILE A 55 -1.07 4.78 11.33
N SER A 56 -1.75 4.59 10.22
CA SER A 56 -3.20 4.73 10.07
C SER A 56 -3.64 4.10 8.75
N GLY A 57 -4.94 4.09 8.49
CA GLY A 57 -5.50 3.70 7.20
C GLY A 57 -6.75 4.49 6.84
N PHE A 58 -7.15 4.36 5.59
CA PHE A 58 -8.37 4.96 5.07
C PHE A 58 -9.33 3.87 4.62
N ARG A 59 -10.62 4.03 4.90
CA ARG A 59 -11.67 3.15 4.41
C ARG A 59 -12.66 3.90 3.54
N ARG A 60 -13.01 3.28 2.43
CA ARG A 60 -14.09 3.69 1.54
C ARG A 60 -15.43 3.49 2.27
N GLY A 61 -16.34 4.47 2.17
CA GLY A 61 -17.50 4.62 3.04
C GLY A 61 -18.72 3.74 2.71
N GLU A 62 -18.75 3.19 1.50
CA GLU A 62 -19.82 2.38 0.93
C GLU A 62 -19.75 0.89 1.33
N ARG A 63 -18.66 0.47 2.00
CA ARG A 63 -18.58 -0.88 2.60
C ARG A 63 -19.14 -0.86 4.02
N ASN A 64 -20.31 -1.47 4.18
CA ASN A 64 -20.92 -1.71 5.49
C ASN A 64 -20.17 -2.84 6.22
N GLY A 65 -19.69 -2.56 7.43
CA GLY A 65 -18.98 -3.53 8.26
C GLY A 65 -18.05 -2.88 9.30
N ARG A 66 -18.00 -3.45 10.50
CA ARG A 66 -17.03 -3.08 11.53
C ARG A 66 -15.67 -3.67 11.16
N LEU A 67 -14.70 -2.83 10.83
CA LEU A 67 -13.32 -3.27 10.63
C LEU A 67 -12.62 -3.33 11.99
N VAL A 68 -12.37 -4.54 12.48
CA VAL A 68 -11.64 -4.74 13.75
C VAL A 68 -10.15 -4.66 13.47
N THR A 69 -9.51 -3.57 13.86
CA THR A 69 -8.08 -3.34 13.68
C THR A 69 -7.55 -2.39 14.76
N PRO A 70 -6.31 -2.57 15.25
CA PRO A 70 -5.66 -1.63 16.16
C PRO A 70 -5.24 -0.31 15.46
N LEU A 71 -5.30 -0.25 14.12
CA LEU A 71 -4.94 0.96 13.38
C LEU A 71 -6.06 1.99 13.45
N SER A 72 -5.68 3.27 13.55
CA SER A 72 -6.63 4.36 13.36
C SER A 72 -7.10 4.38 11.90
N ILE A 73 -8.39 4.11 11.67
CA ILE A 73 -8.99 4.09 10.32
C ILE A 73 -9.91 5.29 10.14
N ARG A 74 -9.65 6.12 9.13
CA ARG A 74 -10.49 7.26 8.74
C ARG A 74 -11.37 6.92 7.54
N ARG A 75 -12.61 7.40 7.52
CA ARG A 75 -13.47 7.28 6.33
C ARG A 75 -12.97 8.27 5.27
N ILE A 76 -12.78 7.81 4.04
CA ILE A 76 -12.46 8.68 2.90
C ILE A 76 -13.66 9.59 2.65
N ARG A 77 -13.40 10.90 2.54
CA ARG A 77 -14.40 11.92 2.22
C ARG A 77 -14.12 12.52 0.83
N PRO A 78 -15.14 13.09 0.15
CA PRO A 78 -14.98 13.67 -1.18
C PRO A 78 -13.93 14.80 -1.26
N ASP A 79 -13.72 15.51 -0.15
CA ASP A 79 -12.80 16.64 -0.02
C ASP A 79 -11.34 16.24 0.26
N MET A 80 -11.01 14.95 0.35
CA MET A 80 -9.66 14.48 0.68
C MET A 80 -8.69 14.41 -0.52
N LEU A 81 -9.10 14.93 -1.69
CA LEU A 81 -8.33 15.14 -2.92
C LEU A 81 -7.05 14.27 -3.03
N TRP A 82 -7.22 13.04 -3.53
CA TRP A 82 -6.12 12.10 -3.73
C TRP A 82 -5.53 12.32 -5.13
N CYS A 83 -4.21 12.45 -5.23
CA CYS A 83 -3.50 12.44 -6.50
C CYS A 83 -2.49 11.30 -6.49
N ASP A 84 -2.63 10.33 -7.38
CA ASP A 84 -1.76 9.16 -7.48
C ASP A 84 -0.92 9.09 -8.77
N GLN A 85 -1.13 9.99 -9.74
CA GLN A 85 -0.21 10.25 -10.86
C GLN A 85 -0.58 11.53 -11.62
N SER A 86 0.42 12.31 -12.05
CA SER A 86 0.23 13.59 -12.74
C SER A 86 -0.33 13.41 -14.16
N GLY A 87 -1.44 14.08 -14.44
CA GLY A 87 -2.03 14.24 -15.77
C GLY A 87 -3.48 14.73 -15.79
N ASN A 88 -4.23 14.61 -14.68
CA ASN A 88 -5.61 15.09 -14.57
C ASN A 88 -5.98 15.31 -13.10
N ALA A 89 -5.65 16.48 -12.57
CA ALA A 89 -6.21 16.97 -11.32
C ALA A 89 -6.54 18.46 -11.55
N SER A 90 -7.74 18.68 -12.12
CA SER A 90 -8.32 19.96 -12.56
C SER A 90 -7.59 20.74 -13.66
#